data_AF-A0A0F9C821-F1
#
_entry.id   AF-A0A0F9C821-F1
#
_cell.length_a   1.000
_cell.length_b   1.000
_cell.length_c   1.000
_cell.angle_alpha   90.00
_cell.angle_beta   90.00
_cell.angle_gamma   90.00
#
_symmetry.space_group_name_H-M   'P 1'
#
loop_
_entity.id
_entity.type
_entity.pdbx_description
1 polymer ?
#
loop_
_entity_poly.entity_id
_entity_poly.type
_entity_poly.pdbx_seq_one_letter_code
_entity_poly.pdbx_strand_id
1 'polypeptide(L)'
;MNWDQRVDHWNQTFPKYPPTIYSHGWVYGVWYCSKAWTKNVIYGQYPRRFLERALALWPDVTADRILQVCSGSVTEPGVCLDISRQFEPTVQASAETLPFQDGAFDLILYDPPYSAEDAQMYGQEKAPRWSRVRPEFLRVLRTGGHIGVLHKHYPNHRRREMKLRGLIAIVTGFLSMTRMFSIFEKLPTSTEVE
;
A
#
# COMPACT_ATOMS: atom_id res chain seq x y z
N MET A 1 8.33 2.54 -16.02
CA MET A 1 9.46 1.62 -15.75
C MET A 1 9.01 0.17 -15.69
N ASN A 2 9.87 -0.76 -16.15
CA ASN A 2 9.67 -2.21 -15.95
C ASN A 2 10.13 -2.66 -14.55
N TRP A 3 9.88 -3.92 -14.18
CA TRP A 3 10.16 -4.40 -12.81
C TRP A 3 11.65 -4.55 -12.49
N ASP A 4 12.48 -4.97 -13.44
CA ASP A 4 13.95 -5.01 -13.27
C ASP A 4 14.47 -3.61 -12.89
N GLN A 5 14.09 -2.59 -13.66
CA GLN A 5 14.47 -1.20 -13.41
C GLN A 5 13.99 -0.70 -12.03
N ARG A 6 12.76 -1.07 -11.62
CA ARG A 6 12.20 -0.66 -10.31
C ARG A 6 12.99 -1.27 -9.16
N VAL A 7 13.32 -2.56 -9.26
CA VAL A 7 14.09 -3.26 -8.24
C VAL A 7 15.54 -2.80 -8.21
N ASP A 8 16.16 -2.54 -9.37
CA ASP A 8 17.49 -1.97 -9.45
C ASP A 8 17.56 -0.58 -8.80
N HIS A 9 16.60 0.30 -9.12
CA HIS A 9 16.49 1.61 -8.48
C HIS A 9 16.32 1.46 -6.96
N TRP A 10 15.48 0.55 -6.49
CA TRP A 10 15.31 0.30 -5.06
C TRP A 10 16.63 -0.12 -4.41
N ASN A 11 17.36 -1.08 -5.01
CA ASN A 11 18.63 -1.58 -4.50
C ASN A 11 19.73 -0.51 -4.51
N GLN A 12 19.75 0.37 -5.51
CA GLN A 12 20.66 1.52 -5.59
C GLN A 12 20.35 2.59 -4.54
N THR A 13 19.07 2.83 -4.27
CA THR A 13 18.61 3.79 -3.24
C THR A 13 18.87 3.27 -1.82
N PHE A 14 18.86 1.95 -1.64
CA PHE A 14 18.97 1.29 -0.34
C PHE A 14 20.12 0.27 -0.25
N PRO A 15 21.37 0.63 -0.60
CA PRO A 15 22.47 -0.33 -0.79
C PRO A 15 22.95 -0.98 0.52
N LYS A 16 22.56 -0.41 1.68
CA LYS A 16 22.90 -0.93 3.01
C LYS A 16 21.96 -2.03 3.50
N TYR A 17 20.88 -2.32 2.77
CA TYR A 17 19.89 -3.31 3.15
C TYR A 17 20.00 -4.57 2.28
N PRO A 18 19.50 -5.73 2.76
CA PRO A 18 19.37 -6.91 1.90
C PRO A 18 18.63 -6.54 0.61
N PRO A 19 19.09 -7.06 -0.54
CA PRO A 19 18.51 -6.68 -1.82
C PRO A 19 17.05 -7.12 -1.90
N THR A 20 16.24 -6.28 -2.54
CA THR A 20 14.95 -6.69 -3.07
C THR A 20 15.20 -7.43 -4.39
N ILE A 21 14.48 -8.54 -4.62
CA ILE A 21 14.70 -9.40 -5.78
C ILE A 21 13.47 -9.37 -6.69
N TYR A 22 13.68 -9.22 -8.00
CA TYR A 22 12.69 -9.54 -9.02
C TYR A 22 13.06 -10.86 -9.69
N SER A 23 12.14 -11.81 -9.71
CA SER A 23 12.35 -13.10 -10.38
C SER A 23 11.01 -13.69 -10.76
N HIS A 24 10.93 -14.47 -11.84
CA HIS A 24 9.70 -15.18 -12.25
C HIS A 24 8.44 -14.29 -12.30
N GLY A 25 8.58 -13.01 -12.63
CA GLY A 25 7.47 -12.09 -12.80
C GLY A 25 6.92 -11.44 -11.52
N TRP A 26 7.57 -11.61 -10.37
CA TRP A 26 7.19 -11.01 -9.08
C TRP A 26 8.39 -10.57 -8.23
N VAL A 27 8.16 -9.59 -7.36
CA VAL A 27 9.12 -8.95 -6.46
C VAL A 27 8.99 -9.52 -5.06
N TYR A 28 10.10 -9.86 -4.42
CA TYR A 28 10.11 -10.37 -3.06
C TYR A 28 11.36 -9.95 -2.29
N GLY A 29 11.30 -10.07 -0.96
CA GLY A 29 12.39 -9.73 -0.07
C GLY A 29 11.95 -9.60 1.39
N VAL A 30 12.90 -9.21 2.24
CA VAL A 30 12.66 -8.90 3.65
C VAL A 30 13.13 -7.48 3.92
N TRP A 31 12.21 -6.60 4.32
CA TRP A 31 12.52 -5.24 4.70
C TRP A 31 12.47 -5.09 6.22
N TYR A 32 13.64 -4.87 6.81
CA TYR A 32 13.74 -4.54 8.22
C TYR A 32 13.49 -3.05 8.43
N CYS A 33 12.25 -2.72 8.81
CA CYS A 33 11.75 -1.38 9.10
C CYS A 33 11.62 -1.20 10.61
N SER A 34 12.77 -1.08 11.28
CA SER A 34 12.90 -0.97 12.74
C SER A 34 11.86 -0.04 13.37
N LYS A 35 11.34 -0.37 14.56
CA LYS A 35 10.58 0.57 15.38
C LYS A 35 11.39 1.86 15.61
N ALA A 36 10.71 3.00 15.62
CA ALA A 36 11.34 4.23 16.07
C ALA A 36 11.77 4.08 17.54
N TRP A 37 12.90 4.67 17.93
CA TRP A 37 13.33 4.74 19.34
C TRP A 37 12.41 5.66 20.17
N THR A 38 11.65 6.52 19.49
CA THR A 38 10.52 7.26 20.04
C THR A 38 9.28 6.37 20.09
N LYS A 39 8.52 6.48 21.19
CA LYS A 39 7.25 5.74 21.35
C LYS A 39 6.34 6.05 20.15
N ASN A 40 5.83 5.02 19.48
CA ASN A 40 4.85 5.20 18.42
C ASN A 40 3.69 6.03 18.98
N VAL A 41 3.36 7.13 18.32
CA VAL A 41 2.26 8.01 18.72
C VAL A 41 0.92 7.30 18.45
N ILE A 42 0.87 6.45 17.42
CA ILE A 42 -0.34 5.73 17.01
C ILE A 42 -0.04 4.24 16.82
N TYR A 43 -0.87 3.37 17.40
CA TYR A 43 -0.77 1.93 17.21
C TYR A 43 -1.15 1.55 15.77
N GLY A 44 -0.30 0.78 15.10
CA GLY A 44 -0.56 0.33 13.72
C GLY A 44 0.03 1.23 12.63
N GLN A 45 0.51 2.43 12.97
CA GLN A 45 1.14 3.36 12.01
C GLN A 45 2.21 2.68 11.14
N TYR A 46 2.48 3.27 9.97
CA TYR A 46 3.52 2.75 9.08
C TYR A 46 4.82 2.51 9.83
N PRO A 47 5.47 1.35 9.62
CA PRO A 47 6.79 1.12 10.16
C PRO A 47 7.76 2.20 9.67
N ARG A 48 8.74 2.55 10.51
CA ARG A 48 9.70 3.59 10.15
C ARG A 48 10.39 3.25 8.82
N ARG A 49 10.46 4.22 7.91
CA ARG A 49 11.05 4.08 6.57
C ARG A 49 10.33 3.09 5.63
N PHE A 50 9.18 2.53 6.02
CA PHE A 50 8.41 1.67 5.13
C PHE A 50 7.96 2.45 3.89
N LEU A 51 7.35 3.62 4.09
CA LEU A 51 6.81 4.42 3.00
C LEU A 51 7.90 4.84 2.01
N GLU A 52 9.05 5.33 2.51
CA GLU A 52 10.24 5.63 1.69
C GLU A 52 10.63 4.45 0.78
N ARG A 53 10.64 3.23 1.32
CA ARG A 53 11.01 2.01 0.58
C ARG A 53 9.93 1.54 -0.38
N ALA A 54 8.67 1.66 0.01
CA ALA A 54 7.55 1.34 -0.87
C ALA A 54 7.59 2.26 -2.10
N LEU A 55 7.72 3.57 -1.89
CA LEU A 55 7.76 4.57 -2.95
C LEU A 55 8.98 4.46 -3.86
N ALA A 56 10.12 3.97 -3.38
CA ALA A 56 11.28 3.71 -4.22
C ALA A 56 11.06 2.59 -5.26
N LEU A 57 10.01 1.75 -5.13
CA LEU A 57 9.62 0.85 -6.22
C LEU A 57 8.90 1.61 -7.36
N TRP A 58 8.47 2.85 -7.13
CA TRP A 58 7.75 3.69 -8.09
C TRP A 58 8.33 5.10 -8.24
N PRO A 59 9.61 5.24 -8.61
CA PRO A 59 10.23 6.56 -8.82
C PRO A 59 9.65 7.32 -10.03
N ASP A 60 8.95 6.62 -10.92
CA ASP A 60 8.28 7.18 -12.10
C ASP A 60 6.85 7.65 -11.84
N VAL A 61 6.33 7.51 -10.61
CA VAL A 61 4.99 7.94 -10.24
C VAL A 61 5.06 9.26 -9.47
N THR A 62 4.34 10.27 -9.95
CA THR A 62 4.29 11.59 -9.31
C THR A 62 3.39 11.61 -8.09
N ALA A 63 3.64 12.53 -7.16
CA ALA A 63 2.93 12.60 -5.87
C ALA A 63 1.40 12.71 -6.01
N ASP A 64 0.91 13.48 -6.98
CA ASP A 64 -0.52 13.65 -7.27
C ASP A 64 -1.19 12.36 -7.81
N ARG A 65 -0.38 11.39 -8.27
CA ARG A 65 -0.83 10.09 -8.77
C ARG A 65 -0.70 8.96 -7.74
N ILE A 66 -0.33 9.28 -6.50
CA ILE A 66 -0.25 8.35 -5.37
C ILE A 66 -1.44 8.59 -4.45
N LEU A 67 -2.22 7.56 -4.17
CA LEU A 67 -3.26 7.59 -3.15
C LEU A 67 -2.84 6.76 -1.93
N GLN A 68 -2.85 7.36 -0.75
CA GLN A 68 -2.61 6.66 0.51
C GLN A 68 -3.93 6.53 1.27
N VAL A 69 -4.43 5.30 1.39
CA VAL A 69 -5.74 4.98 1.98
C VAL A 69 -5.58 4.45 3.39
N CYS A 70 -6.41 4.97 4.31
CA CYS A 70 -6.21 4.83 5.76
C CYS A 70 -4.86 5.43 6.16
N SER A 71 -4.60 6.67 5.70
CA SER A 71 -3.30 7.31 5.81
C SER A 71 -2.86 7.55 7.25
N GLY A 72 -3.78 7.62 8.21
CA GLY A 72 -3.46 8.03 9.57
C GLY A 72 -2.66 9.34 9.53
N SER A 73 -1.56 9.41 10.28
CA SER A 73 -0.68 10.58 10.40
C SER A 73 0.31 10.80 9.24
N VAL A 74 0.17 10.10 8.11
CA VAL A 74 1.06 10.30 6.97
C VAL A 74 0.86 11.68 6.35
N THR A 75 1.95 12.39 6.11
CA THR A 75 1.98 13.74 5.51
C THR A 75 2.83 13.82 4.23
N GLU A 76 3.44 12.72 3.79
CA GLU A 76 4.44 12.68 2.72
C GLU A 76 4.10 11.67 1.62
N PRO A 77 4.69 11.84 0.42
CA PRO A 77 3.99 12.32 -0.76
C PRO A 77 2.78 11.46 -1.15
N GLY A 78 1.75 12.13 -1.66
CA GLY A 78 0.51 11.47 -2.07
C GLY A 78 -0.71 12.25 -1.62
N VAL A 79 -1.85 11.88 -2.21
CA VAL A 79 -3.16 12.24 -1.66
C VAL A 79 -3.43 11.34 -0.47
N CYS A 80 -3.48 11.91 0.73
CA CYS A 80 -3.76 11.18 1.95
C CYS A 80 -5.28 11.13 2.19
N LEU A 81 -5.83 9.92 2.26
CA LEU A 81 -7.24 9.67 2.52
C LEU A 81 -7.42 8.92 3.83
N ASP A 82 -8.22 9.52 4.71
CA ASP A 82 -8.65 8.90 5.95
C ASP A 82 -10.10 9.30 6.27
N ILE A 83 -10.80 8.48 7.04
CA ILE A 83 -12.16 8.81 7.49
C ILE A 83 -12.13 9.73 8.72
N SER A 84 -11.04 9.67 9.51
CA SER A 84 -10.86 10.47 10.71
C SER A 84 -10.28 11.83 10.37
N ARG A 85 -10.95 12.90 10.82
CA ARG A 85 -10.42 14.28 10.74
C ARG A 85 -9.21 14.51 11.64
N GLN A 86 -9.02 13.66 12.65
CA GLN A 86 -7.97 13.83 13.65
C GLN A 86 -6.57 13.87 13.04
N PHE A 87 -6.38 13.20 11.91
CA PHE A 87 -5.08 13.08 11.26
C PHE A 87 -4.89 14.07 10.09
N GLU A 88 -5.80 15.03 9.95
CA GLU A 88 -5.73 16.07 8.92
C GLU A 88 -5.45 15.54 7.49
N PRO A 89 -6.20 14.51 7.02
CA PRO A 89 -5.97 13.96 5.69
C PRO A 89 -6.24 14.99 4.60
N THR A 90 -5.55 14.87 3.46
CA THR A 90 -5.83 15.68 2.26
C THR A 90 -7.30 15.58 1.84
N VAL A 91 -7.86 14.36 1.95
CA VAL A 91 -9.26 14.08 1.63
C VAL A 91 -9.87 13.24 2.75
N GLN A 92 -10.92 13.77 3.39
CA GLN A 92 -11.66 13.00 4.37
C GLN A 92 -12.78 12.19 3.70
N ALA A 93 -12.63 10.86 3.63
CA ALA A 93 -13.64 9.98 3.04
C ALA A 93 -13.50 8.52 3.50
N SER A 94 -14.51 7.70 3.22
CA SER A 94 -14.45 6.25 3.43
C SER A 94 -13.61 5.56 2.35
N ALA A 95 -12.78 4.61 2.74
CA ALA A 95 -12.09 3.72 1.80
C ALA A 95 -13.05 2.85 0.97
N GLU A 96 -14.30 2.68 1.44
CA GLU A 96 -15.35 1.93 0.73
C GLU A 96 -16.11 2.82 -0.28
N THR A 97 -15.84 4.14 -0.34
CA THR A 97 -16.49 5.06 -1.29
C THR A 97 -15.53 6.23 -1.59
N LEU A 98 -14.67 6.04 -2.59
CA LEU A 98 -13.59 6.96 -2.89
C LEU A 98 -14.09 8.15 -3.75
N PRO A 99 -13.88 9.41 -3.33
CA PRO A 99 -14.40 10.59 -4.01
C PRO A 99 -13.50 11.04 -5.18
N PHE A 100 -13.04 10.09 -5.99
CA PHE A 100 -12.13 10.36 -7.11
C PHE A 100 -12.70 9.81 -8.41
N GLN A 101 -12.28 10.40 -9.52
CA GLN A 101 -12.58 9.91 -10.85
C GLN A 101 -11.91 8.55 -11.13
N ASP A 102 -12.47 7.83 -12.09
CA ASP A 102 -11.92 6.56 -12.55
C ASP A 102 -10.52 6.77 -13.16
N GLY A 103 -9.59 5.88 -12.83
CA GLY A 103 -8.22 5.97 -13.34
C GLY A 103 -7.41 7.20 -12.89
N ALA A 104 -7.83 7.87 -11.81
CA ALA A 104 -7.12 9.01 -11.23
C ALA A 104 -5.68 8.70 -10.78
N PHE A 105 -5.41 7.48 -10.32
CA PHE A 105 -4.14 7.13 -9.67
C PHE A 105 -3.34 6.06 -10.41
N ASP A 106 -2.03 6.09 -10.19
CA ASP A 106 -1.05 5.14 -10.70
C ASP A 106 -0.60 4.15 -9.63
N LEU A 107 -0.64 4.60 -8.37
CA LEU A 107 -0.28 3.83 -7.18
C LEU A 107 -1.29 4.08 -6.06
N ILE A 108 -1.79 3.00 -5.47
CA ILE A 108 -2.53 3.05 -4.21
C ILE A 108 -1.72 2.33 -3.15
N LEU A 109 -1.48 2.96 -2.00
CA LEU A 109 -0.93 2.33 -0.81
C LEU A 109 -2.03 2.24 0.26
N TYR A 110 -2.18 1.06 0.86
CA TYR A 110 -3.27 0.76 1.79
C TYR A 110 -2.75 0.03 3.03
N ASP A 111 -2.99 0.59 4.21
CA ASP A 111 -2.66 0.00 5.52
C ASP A 111 -3.85 0.17 6.47
N PRO A 112 -4.86 -0.70 6.38
CA PRO A 112 -6.04 -0.57 7.21
C PRO A 112 -5.77 -0.97 8.66
N PRO A 113 -6.63 -0.54 9.60
CA PRO A 113 -6.70 -1.15 10.92
C PRO A 113 -6.89 -2.66 10.82
N TYR A 114 -6.23 -3.42 11.69
CA TYR A 114 -6.17 -4.87 11.57
C TYR A 114 -7.24 -5.63 12.37
N SER A 115 -8.00 -4.93 13.20
CA SER A 115 -9.11 -5.46 14.01
C SER A 115 -10.16 -4.38 14.25
N ALA A 116 -11.29 -4.74 14.88
CA ALA A 116 -12.30 -3.77 15.28
C ALA A 116 -11.78 -2.84 16.39
N GLU A 117 -11.00 -3.38 17.33
CA GLU A 117 -10.33 -2.62 18.39
C GLU A 117 -9.31 -1.65 17.79
N ASP A 118 -8.54 -2.10 16.80
CA ASP A 118 -7.64 -1.22 16.05
C ASP A 118 -8.44 -0.10 15.38
N ALA A 119 -9.55 -0.42 14.71
CA ALA A 119 -10.40 0.56 14.04
C ALA A 119 -10.96 1.62 15.00
N GLN A 120 -11.34 1.24 16.22
CA GLN A 120 -11.83 2.17 17.24
C GLN A 120 -10.79 3.22 17.62
N MET A 121 -9.50 2.87 17.64
CA MET A 121 -8.42 3.84 17.87
C MET A 121 -8.31 4.90 16.75
N TYR A 122 -8.82 4.59 15.55
CA TYR A 122 -8.93 5.53 14.43
C TYR A 122 -10.33 6.15 14.31
N GLY A 123 -11.18 6.03 15.34
CA GLY A 123 -12.54 6.57 15.35
C GLY A 123 -13.52 5.81 14.45
N GLN A 124 -13.20 4.57 14.07
CA GLN A 124 -14.03 3.72 13.23
C GLN A 124 -14.63 2.57 14.04
N GLU A 125 -15.90 2.22 13.78
CA GLU A 125 -16.52 1.06 14.43
C GLU A 125 -15.89 -0.26 13.97
N LYS A 126 -15.48 -0.32 12.70
CA LYS A 126 -14.95 -1.53 12.05
C LYS A 126 -13.90 -1.16 11.00
N ALA A 127 -12.90 -2.02 10.86
CA ALA A 127 -11.92 -1.90 9.78
C ALA A 127 -12.59 -2.06 8.40
N PRO A 128 -12.15 -1.30 7.37
CA PRO A 128 -12.70 -1.44 6.02
C PRO A 128 -12.44 -2.84 5.47
N ARG A 129 -13.47 -3.45 4.87
CA ARG A 129 -13.36 -4.82 4.37
C ARG A 129 -12.69 -4.82 3.01
N TRP A 130 -11.66 -5.67 2.83
CA TRP A 130 -10.97 -5.81 1.55
C TRP A 130 -11.92 -6.05 0.36
N SER A 131 -12.96 -6.87 0.54
CA SER A 131 -13.96 -7.14 -0.51
C SER A 131 -14.79 -5.93 -0.93
N ARG A 132 -14.87 -4.88 -0.10
CA ARG A 132 -15.61 -3.65 -0.35
C ARG A 132 -14.73 -2.51 -0.86
N VAL A 133 -13.51 -2.39 -0.36
CA VAL A 133 -12.56 -1.35 -0.83
C VAL A 133 -11.92 -1.71 -2.18
N ARG A 134 -11.70 -3.01 -2.45
CA ARG A 134 -11.02 -3.44 -3.68
C ARG A 134 -11.71 -3.00 -4.97
N PRO A 135 -13.04 -3.08 -5.13
CA PRO A 135 -13.73 -2.51 -6.29
C PRO A 135 -13.45 -1.02 -6.49
N GLU A 136 -13.47 -0.24 -5.41
CA GLU A 136 -13.15 1.21 -5.47
C GLU A 136 -11.69 1.45 -5.85
N PHE A 137 -10.76 0.67 -5.32
CA PHE A 137 -9.35 0.77 -5.68
C PHE A 137 -9.16 0.47 -7.17
N LEU A 138 -9.79 -0.60 -7.67
CA LEU A 138 -9.75 -0.92 -9.09
C LEU A 138 -10.41 0.14 -9.95
N ARG A 139 -11.45 0.83 -9.47
CA ARG A 139 -12.10 1.91 -10.20
C ARG A 139 -11.18 3.12 -10.37
N VAL A 140 -10.62 3.63 -9.27
CA VAL A 140 -9.80 4.86 -9.28
C VAL A 140 -8.37 4.64 -9.76
N LEU A 141 -7.90 3.40 -9.81
CA LEU A 141 -6.57 3.06 -10.34
C LEU A 141 -6.61 2.89 -11.85
N ARG A 142 -5.65 3.45 -12.58
CA ARG A 142 -5.55 3.21 -14.02
C ARG A 142 -5.16 1.76 -14.32
N THR A 143 -5.50 1.28 -15.51
CA THR A 143 -5.01 -0.03 -15.99
C THR A 143 -3.48 -0.05 -16.02
N GLY A 144 -2.87 -1.13 -15.53
CA GLY A 144 -1.43 -1.25 -15.31
C GLY A 144 -0.89 -0.47 -14.10
N GLY A 145 -1.76 0.25 -13.36
CA GLY A 145 -1.44 0.84 -12.06
C GLY A 145 -1.33 -0.23 -10.97
N HIS A 146 -0.79 0.16 -9.81
CA HIS A 146 -0.45 -0.77 -8.74
C HIS A 146 -1.20 -0.49 -7.42
N ILE A 147 -1.49 -1.55 -6.67
CA ILE A 147 -1.99 -1.51 -5.30
C ILE A 147 -0.96 -2.18 -4.40
N GLY A 148 -0.39 -1.43 -3.46
CA GLY A 148 0.41 -1.94 -2.36
C GLY A 148 -0.43 -2.05 -1.09
N VAL A 149 -0.60 -3.26 -0.56
CA VAL A 149 -1.34 -3.52 0.68
C VAL A 149 -0.38 -3.95 1.76
N LEU A 150 -0.28 -3.17 2.85
CA LEU A 150 0.42 -3.57 4.06
C LEU A 150 -0.58 -4.19 5.03
N HIS A 151 -0.43 -5.47 5.36
CA HIS A 151 -1.36 -6.15 6.25
C HIS A 151 -0.75 -7.34 6.99
N LYS A 152 -1.38 -7.80 8.07
CA LYS A 152 -1.02 -9.05 8.77
C LYS A 152 -1.26 -10.32 7.93
N HIS A 153 -2.01 -10.19 6.84
CA HIS A 153 -2.51 -11.30 6.03
C HIS A 153 -2.35 -10.97 4.56
N TYR A 154 -2.06 -11.97 3.76
CA TYR A 154 -2.09 -11.85 2.30
C TYR A 154 -3.56 -11.75 1.83
N PRO A 155 -3.98 -10.62 1.22
CA PRO A 155 -5.37 -10.45 0.81
C PRO A 155 -5.70 -11.32 -0.41
N ASN A 156 -6.94 -11.83 -0.46
CA ASN A 156 -7.42 -12.56 -1.63
C ASN A 156 -7.53 -11.63 -2.84
N HIS A 157 -7.36 -12.15 -4.06
CA HIS A 157 -7.54 -11.36 -5.27
C HIS A 157 -8.14 -12.21 -6.38
N ARG A 158 -8.79 -11.56 -7.34
CA ARG A 158 -9.32 -12.22 -8.53
C ARG A 158 -8.28 -12.07 -9.64
N ARG A 159 -7.76 -13.19 -10.14
CA ARG A 159 -6.70 -13.23 -11.16
C ARG A 159 -7.09 -12.60 -12.50
N ARG A 160 -8.39 -12.44 -12.76
CA ARG A 160 -8.94 -11.73 -13.93
C ARG A 160 -8.92 -10.21 -13.79
N GLU A 161 -8.89 -9.70 -12.56
CA GLU A 161 -8.92 -8.25 -12.26
C GLU A 161 -7.52 -7.73 -11.89
N MET A 162 -6.70 -8.58 -11.26
CA MET A 162 -5.37 -8.21 -10.78
C MET A 162 -4.36 -9.33 -10.95
N LYS A 163 -3.11 -8.93 -11.18
CA LYS A 163 -1.95 -9.80 -11.16
C LYS A 163 -1.10 -9.54 -9.92
N LEU A 164 -0.78 -10.59 -9.18
CA LEU A 164 0.20 -10.52 -8.09
C LEU A 164 1.58 -10.16 -8.67
N ARG A 165 2.17 -9.08 -8.16
CA ARG A 165 3.49 -8.59 -8.55
C ARG A 165 4.51 -8.60 -7.44
N GLY A 166 4.12 -8.78 -6.19
CA GLY A 166 5.11 -8.96 -5.14
C GLY A 166 4.54 -9.30 -3.78
N LEU A 167 5.39 -9.96 -2.98
CA LEU A 167 5.16 -10.25 -1.57
C LEU A 167 6.47 -9.98 -0.82
N ILE A 168 6.46 -8.97 0.05
CA ILE A 168 7.64 -8.52 0.78
C ILE A 168 7.32 -8.57 2.27
N ALA A 169 8.17 -9.26 3.04
CA ALA A 169 8.03 -9.32 4.50
C ALA A 169 8.54 -8.03 5.14
N ILE A 170 7.70 -7.37 5.93
CA ILE A 170 8.04 -6.16 6.67
C ILE A 170 8.23 -6.50 8.14
N VAL A 171 9.48 -6.48 8.59
CA VAL A 171 9.89 -6.83 9.96
C VAL A 171 10.21 -5.55 10.73
N THR A 172 9.68 -5.40 11.95
CA THR A 172 9.85 -4.16 12.73
C THR A 172 10.70 -4.32 14.00
N GLY A 173 11.05 -5.55 14.38
CA GLY A 173 11.80 -5.83 15.61
C GLY A 173 11.57 -7.24 16.14
N PHE A 174 12.30 -7.60 17.19
CA PHE A 174 12.12 -8.87 17.90
C PHE A 174 10.71 -8.97 18.50
N LEU A 175 10.11 -10.16 18.40
CA LEU A 175 8.77 -10.48 18.91
C LEU A 175 7.66 -9.53 18.42
N SER A 176 7.94 -8.77 17.35
CA SER A 176 6.95 -7.96 16.68
C SER A 176 6.29 -8.78 15.57
N MET A 177 5.03 -8.50 15.34
CA MET A 177 4.31 -9.10 14.24
C MET A 177 4.85 -8.59 12.90
N THR A 178 5.31 -9.53 12.08
CA THR A 178 5.67 -9.29 10.68
C THR A 178 4.43 -8.96 9.88
N ARG A 179 4.49 -7.89 9.08
CA ARG A 179 3.45 -7.53 8.12
C ARG A 179 3.88 -7.99 6.72
N MET A 180 2.91 -8.28 5.87
CA MET A 180 3.11 -8.57 4.46
C MET A 180 2.80 -7.32 3.65
N PHE A 181 3.73 -6.88 2.80
CA PHE A 181 3.47 -5.89 1.77
C PHE A 181 3.18 -6.63 0.45
N SER A 182 1.91 -6.68 0.09
CA SER A 182 1.42 -7.34 -1.13
C SER A 182 1.23 -6.32 -2.24
N ILE A 183 1.82 -6.59 -3.41
CA ILE A 183 1.75 -5.70 -4.57
C ILE A 183 0.91 -6.37 -5.66
N PHE A 184 -0.11 -5.68 -6.12
CA PHE A 184 -0.98 -6.09 -7.22
C PHE A 184 -0.92 -5.09 -8.36
N GLU A 185 -1.01 -5.55 -9.60
CA GLU A 185 -1.20 -4.74 -10.79
C GLU A 185 -2.64 -4.90 -11.29
N LYS A 186 -3.33 -3.80 -11.61
CA LYS A 186 -4.66 -3.83 -12.24
C LYS A 186 -4.55 -4.28 -13.69
N LEU A 187 -5.29 -5.33 -14.03
CA LEU A 187 -5.40 -5.84 -15.39
C LEU A 187 -6.45 -5.07 -16.19
N PRO A 188 -6.35 -5.06 -17.53
CA PRO A 188 -7.43 -4.57 -18.38
C PRO A 188 -8.72 -5.36 -18.10
N THR A 189 -9.86 -4.67 -18.09
CA THR A 189 -11.14 -5.36 -18.13
C THR A 189 -11.17 -6.18 -19.41
N SER A 190 -11.27 -7.50 -19.30
CA SER A 190 -11.49 -8.36 -20.45
C SER A 190 -12.82 -7.94 -21.07
N THR A 191 -12.78 -7.17 -22.16
CA THR A 191 -13.91 -7.10 -23.07
C THR A 191 -14.05 -8.52 -23.60
N GLU A 192 -15.24 -9.10 -23.48
CA GLU A 192 -15.56 -10.36 -24.13
C GLU A 192 -15.15 -10.23 -25.60
N VAL A 193 -14.19 -11.05 -26.01
CA VAL A 193 -13.93 -11.28 -27.43
C VAL A 193 -15.11 -12.15 -27.87
N GLU A 194 -16.00 -11.57 -28.66
CA GLU A 194 -17.03 -12.30 -29.43
C GLU A 194 -16.41 -13.44 -30.24
#